data_AF-A0A0G0G516-F1
#
_entry.id   AF-A0A0G0G516-F1
#
_cell.length_a   1.000
_cell.length_b   1.000
_cell.length_c   1.000
_cell.angle_alpha   90.00
_cell.angle_beta   90.00
_cell.angle_gamma   90.00
#
_symmetry.space_group_name_H-M   'P 1'
#
loop_
_entity.id
_entity.type
_entity.pdbx_description
1 polymer ?
#
loop_
_entity_poly.entity_id
_entity_poly.type
_entity_poly.pdbx_seq_one_letter_code
_entity_poly.pdbx_strand_id
1 'polypeptide(L)'
;MDTKNKEEDFVVEAGKKNLITINIVILVIFLLIIGGVYYWVSKTSKGQQVFPAGINYLSPKGEEAKKPVLLYDFAKLSESSDWVTYKGKAYSYSFQHPKALAPLSFPNDKSDAVTFKVNELPPEQSLLLTVEIVSSRDKNLVGKPEEFAKNYWKFFSGLSGLNKIEPITNEKGLKGYKAAYLVKGSKTVTSDNYFFQVEGNDDILLHIGDIFPTEGKAVLNRLVNSLEYLK
;
A
#
# COMPACT_ATOMS: atom_id res chain seq x y z
N MET A 1 -60.05 -8.73 -55.32
CA MET A 1 -59.36 -7.43 -55.10
C MET A 1 -59.03 -7.41 -53.61
N ASP A 2 -57.81 -7.85 -53.29
CA ASP A 2 -57.29 -8.06 -51.93
C ASP A 2 -56.81 -6.74 -51.33
N THR A 3 -57.60 -6.15 -50.43
CA THR A 3 -57.18 -4.96 -49.66
C THR A 3 -57.18 -5.19 -48.15
N LYS A 4 -57.72 -6.31 -47.65
CA LYS A 4 -57.78 -6.57 -46.19
C LYS A 4 -56.48 -7.10 -45.58
N ASN A 5 -55.65 -7.81 -46.34
CA ASN A 5 -54.40 -8.38 -45.79
C ASN A 5 -53.24 -7.38 -45.65
N LYS A 6 -53.31 -6.20 -46.29
CA LYS A 6 -52.21 -5.21 -46.23
C LYS A 6 -52.23 -4.33 -44.97
N GLU A 7 -53.39 -4.13 -44.35
CA GLU A 7 -53.50 -3.28 -43.15
C GLU A 7 -53.04 -4.02 -41.89
N GLU A 8 -53.32 -5.32 -41.76
CA GLU A 8 -52.90 -6.10 -40.57
C GLU A 8 -51.38 -6.30 -40.52
N ASP A 9 -50.72 -6.56 -41.66
CA ASP A 9 -49.26 -6.71 -41.72
C ASP A 9 -48.52 -5.39 -41.39
N PHE A 10 -49.07 -4.23 -41.79
CA PHE A 10 -48.46 -2.92 -41.55
C PHE A 10 -48.50 -2.51 -40.07
N VAL A 11 -49.59 -2.86 -39.36
CA VAL A 11 -49.73 -2.59 -37.92
C VAL A 11 -48.79 -3.45 -37.08
N VAL A 12 -48.59 -4.73 -37.46
CA VAL A 12 -47.67 -5.64 -36.76
C VAL A 12 -46.20 -5.24 -36.99
N GLU A 13 -45.85 -4.78 -38.19
CA GLU A 13 -44.49 -4.31 -38.50
C GLU A 13 -44.16 -2.97 -37.82
N ALA A 14 -45.12 -2.05 -37.74
CA ALA A 14 -44.99 -0.78 -37.01
C ALA A 14 -44.83 -1.01 -35.49
N GLY A 15 -45.56 -1.97 -34.91
CA GLY A 15 -45.43 -2.34 -33.50
C GLY A 15 -44.06 -2.94 -33.14
N LYS A 16 -43.49 -3.78 -34.02
CA LYS A 16 -42.15 -4.36 -33.83
C LYS A 16 -41.04 -3.33 -34.00
N LYS A 17 -41.13 -2.42 -34.98
CA LYS A 17 -40.16 -1.32 -35.16
C LYS A 17 -40.19 -0.35 -33.98
N ASN A 18 -41.37 -0.07 -33.41
CA ASN A 18 -41.50 0.73 -32.19
C ASN A 18 -40.92 0.03 -30.96
N LEU A 19 -41.14 -1.28 -30.79
CA LEU A 19 -40.54 -2.05 -29.69
C LEU A 19 -39.00 -2.12 -29.77
N ILE A 20 -38.45 -2.33 -30.96
CA ILE A 20 -37.00 -2.34 -31.18
C ILE A 20 -36.41 -0.95 -30.90
N THR A 21 -37.06 0.12 -31.38
CA THR A 21 -36.62 1.50 -31.14
C THR A 21 -36.66 1.87 -29.65
N ILE A 22 -37.71 1.49 -28.93
CA ILE A 22 -37.84 1.71 -27.48
C ILE A 22 -36.72 0.97 -26.72
N ASN A 23 -36.42 -0.28 -27.07
CA ASN A 23 -35.35 -1.05 -26.42
C ASN A 23 -33.96 -0.46 -26.68
N ILE A 24 -33.70 0.06 -27.89
CA ILE A 24 -32.44 0.75 -28.20
C ILE A 24 -32.31 2.03 -27.39
N VAL A 25 -33.38 2.82 -27.28
CA VAL A 25 -33.37 4.06 -26.46
C VAL A 25 -33.11 3.73 -24.99
N ILE A 26 -33.74 2.69 -24.44
CA ILE A 26 -33.51 2.24 -23.06
C ILE A 26 -32.05 1.81 -22.86
N LEU A 27 -31.48 1.06 -23.80
CA LEU A 27 -30.09 0.61 -23.73
C LEU A 27 -29.10 1.80 -23.77
N VAL A 28 -29.34 2.78 -24.64
CA VAL A 28 -28.50 3.99 -24.74
C VAL A 28 -28.59 4.81 -23.45
N ILE A 29 -29.79 5.00 -22.90
CA ILE A 29 -29.98 5.69 -21.62
C ILE A 29 -29.27 4.92 -20.49
N PHE A 30 -29.38 3.60 -20.46
CA PHE A 30 -28.71 2.76 -19.47
C PHE A 30 -27.18 2.87 -19.55
N LEU A 31 -26.61 2.86 -20.75
CA LEU A 31 -25.17 3.04 -20.97
C LEU A 31 -24.70 4.46 -20.59
N LEU A 32 -25.51 5.48 -20.86
CA LEU A 32 -25.21 6.86 -20.44
C LEU A 32 -25.27 7.03 -18.92
N ILE A 33 -26.22 6.37 -18.25
CA ILE A 33 -26.30 6.36 -16.79
C ILE A 33 -25.10 5.62 -16.19
N ILE A 34 -24.76 4.41 -16.68
CA ILE A 34 -23.60 3.68 -16.19
C ILE A 34 -22.30 4.44 -16.48
N GLY A 35 -22.14 4.98 -17.69
CA GLY A 35 -20.98 5.77 -18.07
C GLY A 35 -20.87 7.06 -17.26
N GLY A 36 -22.00 7.73 -16.99
CA GLY A 36 -22.09 8.92 -16.15
C GLY A 36 -21.77 8.63 -14.68
N VAL A 37 -22.30 7.54 -14.12
CA VAL A 37 -22.00 7.08 -12.76
C VAL A 37 -20.54 6.66 -12.67
N TYR A 38 -20.00 5.89 -13.62
CA TYR A 38 -18.60 5.50 -13.66
C TYR A 38 -17.68 6.72 -13.76
N TYR A 39 -18.00 7.68 -14.64
CA TYR A 39 -17.22 8.91 -14.78
C TYR A 39 -17.30 9.76 -13.51
N TRP A 40 -18.48 9.90 -12.90
CA TRP A 40 -18.66 10.61 -11.65
C TRP A 40 -17.89 9.94 -10.52
N VAL A 41 -18.08 8.64 -10.30
CA VAL A 41 -17.33 7.81 -9.33
C VAL A 41 -15.84 7.87 -9.61
N SER A 42 -15.37 7.90 -10.85
CA SER A 42 -13.93 8.03 -11.17
C SER A 42 -13.36 9.41 -10.83
N LYS A 43 -14.20 10.46 -10.81
CA LYS A 43 -13.80 11.83 -10.42
C LYS A 43 -13.97 12.11 -8.93
N THR A 44 -14.95 11.51 -8.26
CA THR A 44 -15.14 11.63 -6.80
C THR A 44 -14.32 10.62 -6.00
N SER A 45 -14.06 9.45 -6.56
CA SER A 45 -13.18 8.44 -5.98
C SER A 45 -11.74 8.72 -6.40
N LYS A 46 -11.13 9.72 -5.77
CA LYS A 46 -9.66 9.71 -5.63
C LYS A 46 -9.35 8.40 -4.93
N GLY A 47 -8.74 7.44 -5.64
CA GLY A 47 -8.46 6.09 -5.14
C GLY A 47 -7.99 6.10 -3.69
N GLN A 48 -8.95 5.86 -2.80
CA GLN A 48 -8.76 5.76 -1.36
C GLN A 48 -8.41 4.31 -1.12
N GLN A 49 -7.11 4.07 -0.99
CA GLN A 49 -6.60 2.74 -0.73
C GLN A 49 -6.62 2.53 0.77
N VAL A 50 -7.68 1.87 1.20
CA VAL A 50 -7.92 1.44 2.58
C VAL A 50 -7.07 0.17 2.79
N PHE A 51 -5.92 0.31 3.44
CA PHE A 51 -5.29 -0.83 4.14
C PHE A 51 -6.21 -1.26 5.30
N PRO A 52 -6.03 -2.42 5.94
CA PRO A 52 -6.91 -2.88 7.03
C PRO A 52 -7.13 -1.90 8.21
N ALA A 53 -6.39 -0.78 8.25
CA ALA A 53 -6.58 0.35 9.17
C ALA A 53 -7.20 1.64 8.56
N GLY A 54 -7.52 1.67 7.26
CA GLY A 54 -8.36 2.69 6.62
C GLY A 54 -7.84 4.13 6.50
N ILE A 55 -6.53 4.37 6.58
CA ILE A 55 -5.98 5.73 6.46
C ILE A 55 -5.01 5.82 5.26
N ASN A 56 -5.23 6.83 4.41
CA ASN A 56 -4.34 7.23 3.32
C ASN A 56 -3.03 7.81 3.90
N TYR A 57 -1.87 7.28 3.47
CA TYR A 57 -0.53 7.75 3.85
C TYR A 57 -0.08 9.05 3.17
N LEU A 58 -0.93 9.65 2.35
CA LEU A 58 -0.66 10.96 1.75
C LEU A 58 -1.40 11.99 2.59
N SER A 59 -0.64 12.86 3.26
CA SER A 59 -1.15 13.95 4.09
C SER A 59 -2.38 14.63 3.45
N PRO A 60 -3.40 15.01 4.24
CA PRO A 60 -4.51 15.81 3.74
C PRO A 60 -3.96 17.03 3.00
N LYS A 61 -4.43 17.26 1.78
CA LYS A 61 -4.17 18.53 1.07
C LYS A 61 -4.72 19.67 1.93
N GLY A 62 -3.85 20.50 2.50
CA GLY A 62 -4.25 21.82 2.98
C GLY A 62 -3.61 22.32 4.28
N GLU A 63 -2.95 21.49 5.07
CA GLU A 63 -2.21 21.99 6.25
C GLU A 63 -0.74 22.21 5.89
N GLU A 64 -0.24 23.43 6.14
CA GLU A 64 1.20 23.70 6.10
C GLU A 64 1.90 22.67 7.00
N ALA A 65 2.85 21.92 6.43
CA ALA A 65 3.62 20.94 7.16
C ALA A 65 4.38 21.64 8.30
N LYS A 66 3.81 21.63 9.51
CA LYS A 66 4.53 22.03 10.72
C LYS A 66 5.79 21.18 10.78
N LYS A 67 6.95 21.81 10.98
CA LYS A 67 8.20 21.06 11.17
C LYS A 67 7.98 20.03 12.28
N PRO A 68 8.20 18.73 12.02
CA PRO A 68 7.95 17.71 13.02
C PRO A 68 8.83 17.98 14.24
N VAL A 69 8.21 18.06 15.42
CA VAL A 69 8.92 18.13 16.69
C VAL A 69 9.45 16.73 16.99
N LEU A 70 10.75 16.61 17.20
CA LEU A 70 11.37 15.35 17.58
C LEU A 70 10.97 15.03 19.02
N LEU A 71 10.43 13.82 19.22
CA LEU A 71 10.01 13.35 20.55
C LEU A 71 11.17 12.78 21.37
N TYR A 72 12.27 12.42 20.71
CA TYR A 72 13.39 11.72 21.31
C TYR A 72 14.72 12.30 20.86
N ASP A 73 15.70 12.17 21.74
CA ASP A 73 17.11 12.27 21.39
C ASP A 73 17.55 10.94 20.76
N PHE A 74 17.50 10.88 19.43
CA PHE A 74 17.82 9.65 18.70
C PHE A 74 19.28 9.23 18.80
N ALA A 75 20.21 10.19 18.99
CA ALA A 75 21.63 9.87 19.19
C ALA A 75 21.79 9.07 20.49
N LYS A 76 21.20 9.58 21.58
CA LYS A 76 21.18 8.87 22.87
C LYS A 76 20.49 7.53 22.80
N LEU A 77 19.39 7.40 22.04
CA LEU A 77 18.69 6.12 21.87
C LEU A 77 19.55 5.09 21.12
N SER A 78 20.28 5.50 20.09
CA SER A 78 21.14 4.58 19.32
C SER A 78 22.29 4.00 20.14
N GLU A 79 22.84 4.80 21.06
CA GLU A 79 23.96 4.43 21.93
C GLU A 79 23.50 3.70 23.21
N SER A 80 22.20 3.72 23.52
CA SER A 80 21.67 3.08 24.72
C SER A 80 21.93 1.57 24.72
N SER A 81 22.26 1.04 25.91
CA SER A 81 22.29 -0.40 26.19
C SER A 81 20.90 -1.00 26.36
N ASP A 82 19.87 -0.18 26.58
CA ASP A 82 18.53 -0.61 26.98
C ASP A 82 17.65 -0.95 25.77
N TRP A 83 18.18 -1.83 24.91
CA TRP A 83 17.44 -2.36 23.77
C TRP A 83 16.74 -3.65 24.19
N VAL A 84 15.48 -3.78 23.79
CA VAL A 84 14.64 -4.94 24.10
C VAL A 84 14.20 -5.62 22.81
N THR A 85 13.92 -6.91 22.90
CA THR A 85 13.46 -7.71 21.75
C THR A 85 11.96 -7.60 21.60
N TYR A 86 11.52 -7.16 20.42
CA TYR A 86 10.16 -7.36 19.94
C TYR A 86 10.07 -8.71 19.21
N LYS A 87 8.94 -9.40 19.38
CA LYS A 87 8.61 -10.63 18.67
C LYS A 87 7.30 -10.43 17.91
N GLY A 88 7.26 -10.86 16.66
CA GLY A 88 6.05 -10.91 15.86
C GLY A 88 4.95 -11.70 16.56
N LYS A 89 3.71 -11.29 16.35
CA LYS A 89 2.53 -11.92 16.96
C LYS A 89 2.01 -13.08 16.13
N ALA A 90 2.10 -12.97 14.81
CA ALA A 90 1.58 -13.96 13.87
C ALA A 90 2.72 -14.68 13.11
N TYR A 91 3.87 -14.04 12.97
CA TYR A 91 5.02 -14.57 12.25
C TYR A 91 6.25 -14.61 13.15
N SER A 92 7.16 -15.55 12.88
CA SER A 92 8.33 -15.85 13.72
C SER A 92 9.48 -14.84 13.55
N TYR A 93 9.20 -13.56 13.26
CA TYR A 93 10.27 -12.55 13.21
C TYR A 93 10.54 -11.95 14.58
N SER A 94 11.75 -11.43 14.77
CA SER A 94 12.11 -10.61 15.91
C SER A 94 13.09 -9.52 15.52
N PHE A 95 13.07 -8.41 16.25
CA PHE A 95 14.07 -7.35 16.12
C PHE A 95 14.26 -6.67 17.48
N GLN A 96 15.37 -5.96 17.64
CA GLN A 96 15.62 -5.13 18.82
C GLN A 96 15.21 -3.68 18.58
N HIS A 97 14.70 -3.03 19.62
CA HIS A 97 14.41 -1.60 19.63
C HIS A 97 14.75 -0.96 20.97
N PRO A 98 15.00 0.36 21.03
CA PRO A 98 15.15 1.05 22.30
C PRO A 98 13.90 0.87 23.17
N LYS A 99 14.06 0.56 24.46
CA LYS A 99 12.95 0.40 25.41
C LYS A 99 12.05 1.63 25.51
N ALA A 100 12.60 2.82 25.29
CA ALA A 100 11.87 4.08 25.28
C ALA A 100 10.91 4.22 24.08
N LEU A 101 11.17 3.52 22.97
CA LEU A 101 10.27 3.46 21.82
C LEU A 101 9.32 2.27 22.00
N ALA A 102 8.13 2.53 22.56
CA ALA A 102 7.12 1.51 22.73
C ALA A 102 6.53 1.11 21.35
N PRO A 103 6.58 -0.18 20.96
CA PRO A 103 5.96 -0.65 19.73
C PRO A 103 4.45 -0.47 19.78
N LEU A 104 3.90 0.05 18.69
CA LEU A 104 2.47 0.17 18.46
C LEU A 104 2.06 -0.87 17.42
N SER A 105 0.95 -1.54 17.68
CA SER A 105 0.42 -2.61 16.81
C SER A 105 -1.05 -2.36 16.53
N PHE A 106 -1.50 -2.73 15.34
CA PHE A 106 -2.87 -2.51 14.91
C PHE A 106 -3.76 -3.70 15.32
N PRO A 107 -4.93 -3.47 15.95
CA PRO A 107 -5.85 -4.55 16.30
C PRO A 107 -6.31 -5.33 15.06
N ASN A 108 -6.35 -6.67 15.16
CA ASN A 108 -6.80 -7.59 14.10
C ASN A 108 -6.02 -7.53 12.77
N ASP A 109 -4.82 -6.97 12.77
CA ASP A 109 -4.00 -6.93 11.57
C ASP A 109 -3.33 -8.28 11.28
N LYS A 110 -3.58 -8.82 10.08
CA LYS A 110 -3.00 -10.08 9.59
C LYS A 110 -1.60 -9.91 9.01
N SER A 111 -1.19 -8.67 8.72
CA SER A 111 0.17 -8.36 8.27
C SER A 111 1.16 -8.15 9.41
N ASP A 112 0.71 -8.33 10.67
CA ASP A 112 1.54 -8.17 11.86
C ASP A 112 2.29 -6.83 11.88
N ALA A 113 1.57 -5.76 11.49
CA ALA A 113 2.14 -4.43 11.32
C ALA A 113 2.51 -3.80 12.66
N VAL A 114 3.71 -3.21 12.68
CA VAL A 114 4.31 -2.57 13.84
C VAL A 114 4.84 -1.19 13.46
N THR A 115 4.72 -0.25 14.39
CA THR A 115 5.29 1.08 14.26
C THR A 115 5.75 1.66 15.60
N PHE A 116 6.39 2.83 15.56
CA PHE A 116 6.72 3.66 16.71
C PHE A 116 6.16 5.06 16.52
N LYS A 117 5.74 5.68 17.62
CA LYS A 117 5.56 7.13 17.64
C LYS A 117 6.96 7.76 17.68
N VAL A 118 7.47 8.24 16.55
CA VAL A 118 8.82 8.85 16.42
C VAL A 118 8.81 10.38 16.37
N ASN A 119 7.67 10.96 16.02
CA ASN A 119 7.41 12.39 15.99
C ASN A 119 5.93 12.63 16.34
N GLU A 120 5.47 13.87 16.24
CA GLU A 120 4.07 14.23 16.54
C GLU A 120 3.06 13.84 15.46
N LEU A 121 3.50 13.26 14.33
CA LEU A 121 2.58 12.72 13.34
C LEU A 121 1.88 11.48 13.91
N PRO A 122 0.61 11.25 13.54
CA PRO A 122 -0.12 10.05 13.94
C PRO A 122 0.65 8.78 13.52
N PRO A 123 0.86 7.80 14.42
CA PRO A 123 1.55 6.55 14.12
C PRO A 123 0.90 5.77 12.97
N GLU A 124 -0.39 5.97 12.73
CA GLU A 124 -1.14 5.38 11.62
C GLU A 124 -0.63 5.86 10.24
N GLN A 125 0.13 6.96 10.19
CA GLN A 125 0.77 7.48 8.98
C GLN A 125 2.22 7.01 8.82
N SER A 126 2.73 6.23 9.77
CA SER A 126 4.11 5.76 9.80
C SER A 126 4.07 4.26 10.00
N LEU A 127 4.26 3.45 8.95
CA LEU A 127 4.43 2.01 9.13
C LEU A 127 5.91 1.69 9.13
N LEU A 128 6.40 1.12 10.24
CA LEU A 128 7.77 0.66 10.30
C LEU A 128 7.88 -0.72 9.68
N LEU A 129 7.19 -1.73 10.21
CA LEU A 129 7.35 -3.12 9.78
C LEU A 129 6.01 -3.72 9.40
N THR A 130 5.96 -4.42 8.28
CA THR A 130 4.82 -5.26 7.86
C THR A 130 5.33 -6.59 7.31
N VAL A 131 4.51 -7.62 7.45
CA VAL A 131 4.70 -8.89 6.73
C VAL A 131 3.87 -8.84 5.45
N GLU A 132 4.57 -8.77 4.33
CA GLU A 132 3.96 -8.72 3.00
C GLU A 132 3.66 -10.14 2.51
N ILE A 133 2.38 -10.42 2.27
CA ILE A 133 1.94 -11.64 1.57
C ILE A 133 1.92 -11.31 0.08
N VAL A 134 2.92 -11.78 -0.66
CA VAL A 134 3.16 -11.40 -2.06
C VAL A 134 1.96 -11.76 -2.94
N SER A 135 1.44 -12.97 -2.79
CA SER A 135 0.28 -13.48 -3.54
C SER A 135 -1.00 -12.69 -3.33
N SER A 136 -1.12 -11.98 -2.20
CA SER A 136 -2.27 -11.11 -1.91
C SER A 136 -2.26 -9.84 -2.75
N ARG A 137 -1.07 -9.40 -3.21
CA ARG A 137 -0.90 -8.24 -4.07
C ARG A 137 -0.81 -8.62 -5.54
N ASP A 138 0.07 -9.55 -5.87
CA ASP A 138 0.26 -10.08 -7.21
C ASP A 138 0.86 -11.49 -7.17
N LYS A 139 0.05 -12.49 -7.53
CA LYS A 139 0.45 -13.91 -7.55
C LYS A 139 1.62 -14.19 -8.49
N ASN A 140 1.86 -13.35 -9.50
CA ASN A 140 2.95 -13.56 -10.46
C ASN A 140 4.32 -13.15 -9.92
N LEU A 141 4.34 -12.49 -8.76
CA LEU A 141 5.56 -12.02 -8.08
C LEU A 141 6.01 -12.94 -6.95
N VAL A 142 5.27 -14.01 -6.65
CA VAL A 142 5.66 -15.02 -5.65
C VAL A 142 7.01 -15.62 -6.02
N GLY A 143 7.93 -15.71 -5.06
CA GLY A 143 9.31 -16.14 -5.30
C GLY A 143 10.17 -15.15 -6.09
N LYS A 144 9.67 -13.94 -6.36
CA LYS A 144 10.40 -12.88 -7.09
C LYS A 144 10.57 -11.61 -6.24
N PRO A 145 11.30 -11.69 -5.12
CA PRO A 145 11.42 -10.59 -4.15
C PRO A 145 11.96 -9.29 -4.75
N GLU A 146 12.92 -9.37 -5.69
CA GLU A 146 13.43 -8.18 -6.37
C GLU A 146 12.37 -7.52 -7.23
N GLU A 147 11.64 -8.32 -8.00
CA GLU A 147 10.60 -7.83 -8.90
C GLU A 147 9.42 -7.24 -8.10
N PHE A 148 9.09 -7.87 -6.98
CA PHE A 148 8.14 -7.33 -6.01
C PHE A 148 8.58 -5.95 -5.49
N ALA A 149 9.82 -5.83 -5.00
CA ALA A 149 10.36 -4.55 -4.52
C ALA A 149 10.39 -3.48 -5.63
N LYS A 150 10.81 -3.83 -6.85
CA LYS A 150 10.80 -2.91 -8.02
C LYS A 150 9.41 -2.41 -8.36
N ASN A 151 8.40 -3.27 -8.23
CA ASN A 151 7.01 -2.98 -8.61
C ASN A 151 6.14 -2.51 -7.45
N TYR A 152 6.67 -2.46 -6.22
CA TYR A 152 5.88 -2.15 -5.03
C TYR A 152 5.07 -0.86 -5.15
N TRP A 153 5.66 0.17 -5.80
CA TRP A 153 4.98 1.44 -6.06
C TRP A 153 3.66 1.32 -6.83
N LYS A 154 3.48 0.27 -7.66
CA LYS A 154 2.24 0.04 -8.41
C LYS A 154 1.06 -0.26 -7.51
N PHE A 155 1.33 -0.76 -6.30
CA PHE A 155 0.31 -1.04 -5.31
C PHE A 155 -0.12 0.20 -4.52
N PHE A 156 0.36 1.41 -4.86
CA PHE A 156 0.03 2.63 -4.13
C PHE A 156 -0.28 3.79 -5.07
N SER A 157 -1.44 4.41 -4.90
CA SER A 157 -1.87 5.54 -5.76
C SER A 157 -0.99 6.80 -5.63
N GLY A 158 -0.22 6.90 -4.53
CA GLY A 158 0.67 8.01 -4.21
C GLY A 158 2.06 7.95 -4.82
N LEU A 159 2.44 6.84 -5.44
CA LEU A 159 3.77 6.64 -6.00
C LEU A 159 3.69 6.60 -7.53
N SER A 160 4.77 7.00 -8.19
CA SER A 160 4.83 7.07 -9.67
C SER A 160 5.94 6.23 -10.29
N GLY A 161 6.84 5.67 -9.49
CA GLY A 161 7.92 4.85 -10.02
C GLY A 161 8.96 4.46 -8.99
N LEU A 162 9.86 3.57 -9.40
CA LEU A 162 11.08 3.25 -8.69
C LEU A 162 12.13 4.35 -8.92
N ASN A 163 12.80 4.80 -7.86
CA ASN A 163 13.94 5.71 -7.96
C ASN A 163 15.28 4.95 -7.91
N LYS A 164 15.44 4.09 -6.89
CA LYS A 164 16.64 3.25 -6.71
C LYS A 164 16.27 1.92 -6.08
N ILE A 165 17.03 0.89 -6.38
CA ILE A 165 17.00 -0.40 -5.69
C ILE A 165 18.42 -0.95 -5.57
N GLU A 166 18.76 -1.53 -4.43
CA GLU A 166 20.03 -2.22 -4.22
C GLU A 166 19.85 -3.48 -3.37
N PRO A 167 20.62 -4.55 -3.63
CA PRO A 167 20.62 -5.73 -2.79
C PRO A 167 21.24 -5.41 -1.43
N ILE A 168 20.71 -6.03 -0.38
CA ILE A 168 21.20 -5.85 0.99
C ILE A 168 21.29 -7.20 1.71
N THR A 169 22.13 -7.25 2.74
CA THR A 169 22.17 -8.34 3.71
C THR A 169 22.38 -7.71 5.07
N ASN A 170 21.54 -8.04 6.04
CA ASN A 170 21.68 -7.51 7.40
C ASN A 170 22.68 -8.34 8.22
N GLU A 171 23.00 -7.90 9.44
CA GLU A 171 23.97 -8.60 10.32
C GLU A 171 23.52 -10.00 10.76
N LYS A 172 22.22 -10.29 10.67
CA LYS A 172 21.65 -11.63 10.92
C LYS A 172 21.64 -12.53 9.69
N GLY A 173 22.14 -12.05 8.56
CA GLY A 173 22.22 -12.81 7.31
C GLY A 173 20.94 -12.82 6.48
N LEU A 174 19.89 -12.07 6.87
CA LEU A 174 18.70 -11.91 6.03
C LEU A 174 19.05 -11.13 4.77
N LYS A 175 18.75 -11.73 3.62
CA LYS A 175 18.97 -11.16 2.30
C LYS A 175 17.72 -10.44 1.82
N GLY A 176 17.91 -9.36 1.08
CA GLY A 176 16.79 -8.54 0.65
C GLY A 176 17.16 -7.45 -0.32
N TYR A 177 16.26 -6.50 -0.47
CA TYR A 177 16.40 -5.34 -1.33
C TYR A 177 16.01 -4.07 -0.58
N LYS A 178 16.82 -3.01 -0.73
CA LYS A 178 16.48 -1.66 -0.29
C LYS A 178 16.04 -0.85 -1.49
N ALA A 179 14.86 -0.25 -1.45
CA ALA A 179 14.29 0.52 -2.54
C ALA A 179 13.78 1.89 -2.06
N ALA A 180 13.86 2.88 -2.93
CA ALA A 180 13.17 4.16 -2.74
C ALA A 180 12.36 4.50 -3.98
N TYR A 181 11.24 5.21 -3.80
CA TYR A 181 10.24 5.44 -4.83
C TYR A 181 10.01 6.93 -5.06
N LEU A 182 9.46 7.26 -6.22
CA LEU A 182 9.05 8.62 -6.57
C LEU A 182 7.64 8.89 -6.10
N VAL A 183 7.41 10.03 -5.45
CA VAL A 183 6.10 10.49 -5.01
C VAL A 183 5.37 11.17 -6.18
N LYS A 184 4.18 10.67 -6.50
CA LYS A 184 3.38 11.12 -7.64
C LYS A 184 3.01 12.60 -7.51
N GLY A 185 3.22 13.35 -8.59
CA GLY A 185 2.92 14.79 -8.64
C GLY A 185 3.94 15.68 -7.92
N SER A 186 5.09 15.12 -7.53
CA SER A 186 6.21 15.87 -6.93
C SER A 186 7.54 15.37 -7.50
N LYS A 187 8.64 16.07 -7.18
CA LYS A 187 10.01 15.59 -7.44
C LYS A 187 10.61 14.87 -6.20
N THR A 188 9.78 14.57 -5.21
CA THR A 188 10.22 14.01 -3.93
C THR A 188 10.44 12.51 -4.04
N VAL A 189 11.50 12.02 -3.39
CA VAL A 189 11.78 10.59 -3.22
C VAL A 189 11.34 10.17 -1.82
N THR A 190 10.74 9.00 -1.68
CA THR A 190 10.41 8.42 -0.38
C THR A 190 11.66 8.12 0.44
N SER A 191 11.50 7.93 1.74
CA SER A 191 12.52 7.23 2.54
C SER A 191 12.77 5.82 1.99
N ASP A 192 13.87 5.19 2.43
CA ASP A 192 14.22 3.85 2.02
C ASP A 192 13.21 2.82 2.58
N ASN A 193 12.87 1.82 1.77
CA ASN A 193 12.04 0.67 2.14
C ASN A 193 12.91 -0.58 1.98
N TYR A 194 12.87 -1.49 2.94
CA TYR A 194 13.70 -2.69 3.00
C TYR A 194 12.79 -3.91 2.89
N PHE A 195 13.10 -4.83 1.98
CA PHE A 195 12.33 -6.05 1.74
C PHE A 195 13.23 -7.25 1.96
N PHE A 196 13.05 -7.95 3.08
CA PHE A 196 13.82 -9.15 3.42
C PHE A 196 13.06 -10.42 3.09
N GLN A 197 13.78 -11.38 2.52
CA GLN A 197 13.27 -12.69 2.16
C GLN A 197 13.18 -13.58 3.40
N VAL A 198 12.13 -14.41 3.46
CA VAL A 198 12.00 -15.46 4.48
C VAL A 198 12.38 -16.80 3.85
N GLU A 199 13.48 -17.40 4.33
CA GLU A 199 13.91 -18.71 3.81
C GLU A 199 12.82 -19.76 4.02
N GLY A 200 12.51 -20.52 2.96
CA GLY A 200 11.49 -21.57 2.99
C GLY A 200 10.05 -21.07 2.81
N ASN A 201 9.82 -19.76 2.64
CA ASN A 201 8.52 -19.22 2.28
C ASN A 201 8.63 -18.11 1.23
N ASP A 202 8.41 -18.50 -0.03
CA ASP A 202 8.51 -17.61 -1.19
C ASP A 202 7.35 -16.60 -1.32
N ASP A 203 6.30 -16.74 -0.50
CA ASP A 203 5.13 -15.88 -0.51
C ASP A 203 5.20 -14.76 0.55
N ILE A 204 6.22 -14.76 1.40
CA ILE A 204 6.35 -13.82 2.51
C ILE A 204 7.62 -12.99 2.39
N LEU A 205 7.49 -11.68 2.57
CA LEU A 205 8.60 -10.76 2.78
C LEU A 205 8.40 -9.97 4.08
N LEU A 206 9.48 -9.74 4.82
CA LEU A 206 9.49 -8.74 5.88
C LEU A 206 9.78 -7.39 5.24
N HIS A 207 8.85 -6.45 5.35
CA HIS A 207 8.98 -5.13 4.79
C HIS A 207 9.21 -4.11 5.91
N ILE A 208 10.25 -3.30 5.79
CA ILE A 208 10.52 -2.17 6.69
C ILE A 208 10.45 -0.84 5.92
N GLY A 209 9.51 0.03 6.29
CA GLY A 209 9.46 1.43 5.86
C GLY A 209 10.22 2.34 6.82
N ASP A 210 11.13 3.15 6.31
CA ASP A 210 11.91 4.08 7.13
C ASP A 210 11.08 5.30 7.58
N ILE A 211 10.62 5.23 8.83
CA ILE A 211 9.85 6.29 9.49
C ILE A 211 10.74 7.29 10.26
N PHE A 212 12.04 7.02 10.38
CA PHE A 212 12.93 7.81 11.23
C PHE A 212 13.41 9.07 10.50
N PRO A 213 13.52 10.20 11.20
CA PRO A 213 14.18 11.38 10.65
C PRO A 213 15.69 11.11 10.44
N THR A 214 16.39 12.05 9.81
CA THR A 214 17.84 11.92 9.54
C THR A 214 18.66 11.63 10.80
N GLU A 215 18.29 12.23 11.92
CA GLU A 215 18.91 12.04 13.24
C GLU A 215 18.65 10.63 13.80
N GLY A 216 17.60 9.96 13.33
CA GLY A 216 17.18 8.62 13.76
C GLY A 216 17.76 7.46 12.95
N LYS A 217 18.60 7.70 11.94
CA LYS A 217 19.11 6.63 11.05
C LYS A 217 19.96 5.58 11.78
N ALA A 218 20.68 5.96 12.83
CA ALA A 218 21.43 5.00 13.64
C ALA A 218 20.49 4.01 14.37
N VAL A 219 19.33 4.47 14.84
CA VAL A 219 18.30 3.62 15.44
C VAL A 219 17.72 2.68 14.40
N LEU A 220 17.36 3.18 13.20
CA LEU A 220 16.88 2.35 12.11
C LEU A 220 17.90 1.26 11.73
N ASN A 221 19.16 1.64 11.55
CA ASN A 221 20.20 0.70 11.13
C ASN A 221 20.37 -0.45 12.13
N ARG A 222 20.41 -0.14 13.43
CA ARG A 222 20.52 -1.17 14.47
C ARG A 222 19.26 -2.06 14.53
N LEU A 223 18.07 -1.48 14.31
CA LEU A 223 16.84 -2.26 14.19
C LEU A 223 16.89 -3.23 13.01
N VAL A 224 17.21 -2.73 11.81
CA VAL A 224 17.34 -3.52 10.59
C VAL A 224 18.40 -4.62 10.74
N ASN A 225 19.53 -4.31 11.36
CA ASN A 225 20.61 -5.25 11.59
C ASN A 225 20.27 -6.32 12.63
N SER A 226 19.40 -5.99 13.58
CA SER A 226 18.91 -6.96 14.58
C SER A 226 17.75 -7.83 14.08
N LEU A 227 17.14 -7.50 12.94
CA LEU A 227 16.00 -8.22 12.39
C LEU A 227 16.40 -9.66 12.04
N GLU A 228 15.64 -10.63 12.51
CA GLU A 228 15.80 -12.04 12.15
C GLU A 228 14.44 -12.71 12.00
N TYR A 229 14.43 -13.82 11.25
CA TYR A 229 13.29 -14.73 11.17
C TYR A 229 13.68 -16.05 11.84
N LEU A 230 13.04 -16.36 12.96
CA LEU A 230 13.28 -17.55 13.75
C LEU A 230 12.68 -18.75 13.02
N LYS A 231 13.54 -19.75 12.76
CA LYS A 231 13.16 -21.03 12.15
C LYS A 231 12.38 -21.92 13.12
#